data_AF-A0A9E1U892-F1
#
_entry.id   AF-A0A9E1U892-F1
#
_cell.length_a   1.000
_cell.length_b   1.000
_cell.length_c   1.000
_cell.angle_alpha   90.00
_cell.angle_beta   90.00
_cell.angle_gamma   90.00
#
_symmetry.space_group_name_H-M   'P 1'
#
loop_
_entity.id
_entity.type
_entity.pdbx_description
1 polymer ?
#
loop_
_entity_poly.entity_id
_entity_poly.type
_entity_poly.pdbx_seq_one_letter_code
_entity_poly.pdbx_strand_id
1 'polypeptide(L)' 'YYFNSSSAKFLFDFFEELEEAAEAGKQISIDWCYRADDSSMQEAGEDFEEDFEHAQYQLVEI' A
#
# COMPACT_ATOMS: atom_id res chain seq x y z
N TYR A 1 -0.51 7.34 13.65
CA TYR A 1 -1.44 6.27 14.13
C TYR A 1 -0.60 5.08 14.60
N TYR A 2 -1.16 4.04 15.23
CA TYR A 2 -0.35 2.85 15.54
C TYR A 2 -0.32 1.91 14.34
N PHE A 3 0.84 1.82 13.69
CA PHE A 3 1.16 0.86 12.64
C PHE A 3 2.30 -0.01 13.13
N ASN A 4 2.17 -1.33 12.99
CA ASN A 4 3.13 -2.28 13.51
C ASN A 4 3.30 -3.48 12.57
N SER A 5 4.22 -4.38 12.90
CA SER A 5 4.54 -5.54 12.09
C SER A 5 3.34 -6.45 11.79
N SER A 6 2.38 -6.60 12.72
CA SER A 6 1.16 -7.37 12.47
C SER A 6 0.23 -6.68 11.47
N SER A 7 0.14 -5.35 11.52
CA SER A 7 -0.63 -4.55 10.57
C SER A 7 0.01 -4.58 9.19
N ALA A 8 1.34 -4.41 9.12
CA ALA A 8 2.11 -4.52 7.89
C ALA A 8 1.94 -5.91 7.25
N LYS A 9 2.02 -6.98 8.04
CA LYS A 9 1.81 -8.34 7.52
C LYS A 9 0.40 -8.52 6.93
N PHE A 10 -0.63 -8.04 7.63
CA PHE A 10 -1.99 -8.13 7.10
C PHE A 10 -2.15 -7.37 5.79
N LEU A 11 -1.58 -6.16 5.69
CA LEU A 11 -1.64 -5.37 4.46
C LEU A 11 -0.86 -6.03 3.32
N PHE A 12 0.31 -6.60 3.60
CA PHE A 12 1.06 -7.39 2.63
C PHE A 12 0.20 -8.53 2.05
N ASP A 13 -0.33 -9.40 2.93
CA ASP A 13 -1.14 -10.54 2.51
C ASP A 13 -2.40 -10.08 1.73
N PHE A 14 -2.96 -8.90 2.06
CA PHE A 14 -4.12 -8.33 1.36
C PHE A 14 -3.75 -7.69 0.01
N PHE A 15 -2.60 -7.04 -0.07
CA PHE A 15 -2.11 -6.39 -1.28
C PHE A 15 -1.69 -7.40 -2.35
N GLU A 16 -1.12 -8.55 -1.96
CA GLU A 16 -0.88 -9.67 -2.90
C GLU A 16 -2.18 -10.08 -3.62
N GLU A 17 -3.29 -10.24 -2.88
CA GLU A 17 -4.58 -10.61 -3.47
C GLU A 17 -5.15 -9.52 -4.40
N LEU A 18 -4.89 -8.23 -4.09
CA LEU A 18 -5.28 -7.12 -4.97
C LEU A 18 -4.44 -7.10 -6.23
N GLU A 19 -3.15 -7.38 -6.12
CA GLU A 19 -2.22 -7.40 -7.24
C GLU A 19 -2.54 -8.54 -8.21
N GLU A 20 -2.77 -9.76 -7.71
CA GLU A 20 -3.23 -10.90 -8.54
C GLU A 20 -4.55 -10.57 -9.26
N ALA A 21 -5.46 -9.89 -8.57
CA ALA A 21 -6.72 -9.46 -9.16
C ALA A 21 -6.52 -8.39 -10.25
N ALA A 22 -5.53 -7.50 -10.08
CA ALA A 22 -5.15 -6.50 -11.07
C ALA A 22 -4.49 -7.14 -12.30
N GLU A 23 -3.57 -8.10 -12.08
CA GLU A 23 -2.96 -8.92 -13.13
C GLU A 23 -4.03 -9.66 -13.96
N ALA A 24 -5.07 -10.17 -13.31
CA ALA A 24 -6.22 -10.80 -13.97
C ALA A 24 -7.13 -9.83 -14.75
N GLY A 25 -6.77 -8.54 -14.82
CA GLY A 25 -7.41 -7.52 -15.64
C GLY A 25 -8.45 -6.68 -14.91
N LYS A 26 -8.56 -6.75 -13.57
CA LYS A 26 -9.37 -5.78 -12.83
C LYS A 26 -8.63 -4.45 -12.72
N GLN A 27 -9.36 -3.35 -12.82
CA GLN A 27 -8.80 -2.03 -12.51
C GLN A 27 -8.85 -1.81 -11.01
N ILE A 28 -7.68 -1.74 -10.38
CA ILE A 28 -7.49 -1.50 -8.96
C ILE A 28 -6.56 -0.30 -8.79
N SER A 29 -6.94 0.61 -7.90
CA SER A 29 -6.17 1.78 -7.51
C SER A 29 -6.08 1.84 -5.98
N ILE A 30 -4.89 2.07 -5.46
CA ILE A 30 -4.56 2.11 -4.05
C ILE A 30 -3.97 3.48 -3.72
N ASP A 31 -4.67 4.23 -2.87
CA ASP A 31 -4.22 5.52 -2.35
C ASP A 31 -3.72 5.33 -0.92
N TRP A 32 -2.39 5.31 -0.74
CA TRP A 32 -1.80 5.22 0.58
C TRP A 32 -1.73 6.60 1.24
N CYS A 33 -2.66 6.83 2.17
CA CYS A 33 -2.80 8.11 2.83
C CYS A 33 -1.93 8.21 4.08
N TYR A 34 -1.10 9.25 4.18
CA TYR A 34 -0.25 9.52 5.34
C TYR A 34 -0.30 11.00 5.72
N ARG A 35 0.10 11.34 6.95
CA ARG A 35 0.18 12.74 7.40
C ARG A 35 1.57 13.29 7.18
N ALA A 36 1.67 14.58 6.92
CA ALA A 36 2.95 15.29 6.77
C ALA A 36 3.93 15.10 7.96
N ASP A 37 3.40 14.86 9.16
CA ASP A 37 4.19 14.66 10.38
C ASP A 37 4.42 13.18 10.76
N ASP A 38 3.94 12.21 9.95
CA ASP A 38 4.06 10.78 10.18
C ASP A 38 5.00 10.12 9.15
N SER A 39 6.30 10.42 9.26
CA SER A 39 7.33 9.90 8.34
C SER A 39 7.41 8.38 8.34
N SER A 40 7.08 7.72 9.45
CA SER A 40 7.04 6.25 9.51
C SER A 40 5.94 5.64 8.66
N MET A 41 4.79 6.32 8.55
CA MET A 41 3.70 5.86 7.68
C MET A 41 4.03 6.12 6.20
N GLN A 42 4.73 7.23 5.92
CA GLN A 42 5.23 7.51 4.58
C GLN A 42 6.21 6.42 4.13
N GLU A 43 7.24 6.14 4.92
CA GLU A 43 8.27 5.13 4.63
C GLU A 43 7.65 3.74 4.41
N ALA A 44 6.68 3.35 5.24
CA ALA A 44 5.96 2.09 5.04
C ALA A 44 5.16 2.04 3.72
N GLY A 45 4.61 3.17 3.28
CA GLY A 45 3.92 3.24 1.99
C GLY A 45 4.89 3.16 0.81
N GLU A 46 6.04 3.82 0.92
CA GLU A 46 7.14 3.73 -0.06
C GLU A 46 7.62 2.28 -0.19
N ASP A 47 7.78 1.55 0.92
CA ASP A 47 8.16 0.13 0.91
C ASP A 47 7.12 -0.73 0.16
N PHE A 48 5.82 -0.48 0.35
CA PHE A 48 4.77 -1.23 -0.36
C PHE A 48 4.64 -0.87 -1.84
N GLU A 49 4.95 0.38 -2.23
CA GLU A 49 4.88 0.81 -3.63
C GLU A 49 5.77 -0.05 -4.53
N GLU A 50 6.92 -0.51 -4.02
CA GLU A 50 7.85 -1.37 -4.75
C GLU A 50 7.26 -2.76 -5.12
N ASP A 51 6.19 -3.20 -4.44
CA ASP A 51 5.57 -4.51 -4.63
C ASP A 51 4.46 -4.52 -5.71
N PHE A 52 4.10 -3.36 -6.29
CA PHE A 52 3.00 -3.26 -7.26
C PHE A 52 3.48 -3.04 -8.71
N GLU A 53 3.09 -3.93 -9.62
CA GLU A 53 3.34 -3.81 -11.07
C GLU A 53 2.06 -3.60 -11.90
N HIS A 54 0.91 -4.10 -11.40
CA HIS A 54 -0.37 -4.17 -12.11
C HIS A 54 -1.42 -3.26 -11.51
N ALA A 55 -1.56 -3.21 -10.18
CA ALA A 55 -2.40 -2.23 -9.52
C ALA A 55 -1.77 -0.83 -9.59
N GLN A 56 -2.60 0.21 -9.70
CA GLN A 56 -2.11 1.58 -9.61
C GLN A 56 -1.93 1.93 -8.13
N TYR A 57 -0.74 2.32 -7.74
CA TYR A 57 -0.41 2.75 -6.38
C TYR A 57 0.01 4.22 -6.37
N GLN A 58 -0.38 4.96 -5.34
CA GLN A 58 0.15 6.30 -5.10
C GLN A 58 0.14 6.67 -3.61
N LEU A 59 1.15 7.45 -3.23
CA LEU A 59 1.25 8.09 -1.92
C LEU A 59 0.47 9.40 -1.89
N VAL A 60 -0.37 9.59 -0.87
CA VAL A 60 -1.22 10.79 -0.72
C VAL A 60 -1.03 11.40 0.67
N GLU A 61 -0.45 12.59 0.74
CA GLU A 61 -0.37 13.36 1.99
C GLU A 61 -1.74 13.98 2.33
N ILE A 62 -2.20 13.83 3.59
CA ILE A 62 -3.50 14.32 4.11
C ILE A 62 -3.40 15.19 5.37
#